data_AF-A0A2G5QRS5-F1
#
_entry.id   AF-A0A2G5QRS5-F1
#
_cell.length_a   1.000
_cell.length_b   1.000
_cell.length_c   1.000
_cell.angle_alpha   90.00
_cell.angle_beta   90.00
_cell.angle_gamma   90.00
#
_symmetry.space_group_name_H-M   'P 1'
#
loop_
_entity.id
_entity.type
_entity.pdbx_description
1 polymer ?
#
loop_
_entity_poly.entity_id
_entity_poly.type
_entity_poly.pdbx_seq_one_letter_code
_entity_poly.pdbx_strand_id
1 'polypeptide(L)'
;MANALFLALALFAQDGQASQSPNAPPTDEYGYVAWCYGALGGYANLYDRVMPEVTRIEKAFPGPDGVAASLKTYPEMREQAQKDLKVFASAITAAEKASPRPISEYGGAQVKRGQSVWQGADTVDKARLAQMWMSWSPPGDCEKRAKALETRSTILGRALNYNNAAAATKVETTPETSNPAFDATPSAAPAPAAPPAQDPTPVATPAPKPSAAKPVPTKKAEAKPVAAAKPLTKAPAAKLPPIGGNEVIVDPANPVPCAGSLVPAKRGGRDVLICKAD
;
A
#
# COMPACT_ATOMS: atom_id res chain seq x y z
N MET A 1 -7.26 -32.69 34.07
CA MET A 1 -6.17 -31.93 33.42
C MET A 1 -6.23 -31.93 31.89
N ALA A 2 -7.33 -32.37 31.25
CA ALA A 2 -7.46 -32.35 29.78
C ALA A 2 -8.13 -31.08 29.22
N ASN A 3 -8.90 -30.35 30.02
CA ASN A 3 -9.69 -29.21 29.52
C ASN A 3 -8.90 -27.90 29.38
N ALA A 4 -7.76 -27.74 30.07
CA ALA A 4 -6.94 -26.53 29.99
C ALA A 4 -6.10 -26.47 28.70
N LEU A 5 -5.73 -27.64 28.15
CA LEU A 5 -4.92 -27.70 26.93
C LEU A 5 -5.71 -27.26 25.68
N PHE A 6 -7.03 -27.52 25.65
CA PHE A 6 -7.90 -27.11 24.55
C PHE A 6 -8.18 -25.61 24.55
N LEU A 7 -8.27 -24.95 25.71
CA LEU A 7 -8.39 -23.48 25.77
C LEU A 7 -7.09 -22.77 25.38
N ALA A 8 -5.92 -23.34 25.72
CA ALA A 8 -4.65 -22.78 25.30
C ALA A 8 -4.45 -22.86 23.78
N LEU A 9 -4.83 -23.97 23.13
CA LEU A 9 -4.75 -24.08 21.68
C LEU A 9 -5.73 -23.15 20.92
N ALA A 10 -6.88 -22.81 21.53
CA ALA A 10 -7.86 -21.92 20.93
C ALA A 10 -7.41 -20.44 20.93
N LEU A 11 -6.67 -19.98 21.95
CA LEU A 11 -6.15 -18.61 21.98
C LEU A 11 -5.01 -18.39 20.97
N PHE A 12 -4.12 -19.38 20.75
CA PHE A 12 -3.07 -19.27 19.73
C PHE A 12 -3.60 -19.31 18.28
N ALA A 13 -4.85 -19.72 18.06
CA ALA A 13 -5.48 -19.68 16.74
C ALA A 13 -6.00 -18.27 16.37
N GLN A 14 -6.25 -17.39 17.34
CA GLN A 14 -6.74 -16.03 17.09
C GLN A 14 -5.63 -15.02 16.78
N ASP A 15 -4.40 -15.21 17.29
CA ASP A 15 -3.25 -14.36 16.94
C ASP A 15 -2.69 -14.61 15.53
N GLY A 16 -3.01 -15.76 14.92
CA GLY A 16 -2.69 -16.05 13.51
C GLY A 16 -3.65 -15.41 12.51
N GLN A 17 -4.78 -14.89 12.99
CA GLN A 17 -5.78 -14.18 12.20
C GLN A 17 -5.98 -12.78 12.78
N ALA A 18 -4.90 -11.99 12.84
CA ALA A 18 -5.06 -10.55 12.65
C ALA A 18 -5.99 -10.38 11.45
N SER A 19 -7.21 -9.87 11.69
CA SER A 19 -8.29 -9.83 10.71
C SER A 19 -7.71 -9.30 9.41
N GLN A 20 -7.43 -10.18 8.46
CA GLN A 20 -6.84 -9.78 7.20
C GLN A 20 -7.89 -8.88 6.59
N SER A 21 -7.61 -7.58 6.58
CA SER A 21 -8.43 -6.60 5.88
C SER A 21 -8.79 -7.22 4.53
N PRO A 22 -10.03 -7.09 4.04
CA PRO A 22 -10.40 -7.69 2.76
C PRO A 22 -9.41 -7.31 1.64
N ASN A 23 -8.75 -6.17 1.80
CA ASN A 23 -7.78 -5.62 0.87
C ASN A 23 -6.32 -5.87 1.29
N ALA A 24 -6.06 -6.79 2.23
CA ALA A 24 -4.71 -7.17 2.64
C ALA A 24 -3.95 -7.85 1.47
N PRO A 25 -2.62 -7.67 1.42
CA PRO A 25 -1.83 -8.31 0.37
C PRO A 25 -1.88 -9.84 0.47
N PRO A 26 -1.81 -10.55 -0.67
CA PRO A 26 -1.61 -12.01 -0.70
C PRO A 26 -0.28 -12.42 -0.05
N THR A 27 -0.16 -13.68 0.38
CA THR A 27 1.08 -14.17 1.00
C THR A 27 2.15 -14.58 -0.01
N ASP A 28 1.75 -14.93 -1.25
CA ASP A 28 2.67 -15.31 -2.31
C ASP A 28 3.39 -14.11 -2.93
N GLU A 29 4.65 -14.28 -3.33
CA GLU A 29 5.49 -13.17 -3.80
C GLU A 29 4.93 -12.45 -5.04
N TYR A 30 4.41 -13.19 -6.03
CA TYR A 30 3.88 -12.61 -7.26
C TYR A 30 2.61 -11.80 -6.99
N GLY A 31 1.65 -12.40 -6.28
CA GLY A 31 0.41 -11.73 -5.86
C GLY A 31 0.68 -10.54 -4.93
N TYR A 32 1.68 -10.63 -4.06
CA TYR A 32 2.10 -9.52 -3.20
C TYR A 32 2.60 -8.32 -4.01
N VAL A 33 3.51 -8.55 -4.96
CA VAL A 33 4.05 -7.47 -5.82
C VAL A 33 2.96 -6.89 -6.71
N ALA A 34 2.07 -7.73 -7.27
CA ALA A 34 0.90 -7.27 -8.02
C ALA A 34 -0.06 -6.42 -7.17
N TRP A 35 -0.30 -6.82 -5.92
CA TRP A 35 -1.07 -6.01 -4.98
C TRP A 35 -0.38 -4.67 -4.66
N CYS A 36 0.93 -4.67 -4.40
CA CYS A 36 1.71 -3.45 -4.18
C CYS A 36 1.61 -2.48 -5.36
N TYR A 37 1.67 -3.01 -6.60
CA TYR A 37 1.47 -2.24 -7.82
C TYR A 37 0.10 -1.55 -7.85
N GLY A 38 -0.97 -2.30 -7.54
CA GLY A 38 -2.31 -1.75 -7.48
C GLY A 38 -2.49 -0.67 -6.41
N ALA A 39 -2.03 -0.94 -5.20
CA ALA A 39 -2.16 -0.05 -4.06
C ALA A 39 -1.37 1.25 -4.27
N LEU A 40 -0.12 1.15 -4.71
CA LEU A 40 0.71 2.32 -5.00
C LEU A 40 0.20 3.11 -6.22
N GLY A 41 -0.37 2.42 -7.21
CA GLY A 41 -0.99 3.04 -8.37
C GLY A 41 -2.18 3.92 -7.98
N GLY A 42 -3.05 3.41 -7.10
CA GLY A 42 -4.16 4.19 -6.55
C GLY A 42 -3.68 5.40 -5.75
N TYR A 43 -2.64 5.23 -4.92
CA TYR A 43 -2.04 6.32 -4.15
C TYR A 43 -1.52 7.44 -5.07
N ALA A 44 -0.75 7.08 -6.09
CA ALA A 44 -0.18 8.04 -7.04
C ALA A 44 -1.25 8.77 -7.86
N ASN A 45 -2.33 8.08 -8.22
CA ASN A 45 -3.45 8.67 -8.99
C ASN A 45 -4.27 9.67 -8.18
N LEU A 46 -4.32 9.53 -6.85
CA LEU A 46 -5.05 10.45 -5.99
C LEU A 46 -4.31 11.76 -5.71
N TYR A 47 -3.01 11.84 -6.03
CA TYR A 47 -2.15 12.97 -5.69
C TYR A 47 -2.78 14.33 -6.02
N ASP A 48 -3.12 14.58 -7.29
CA ASP A 48 -3.61 15.90 -7.72
C ASP A 48 -4.96 16.25 -7.08
N ARG A 49 -5.75 15.25 -6.69
CA ARG A 49 -7.04 15.42 -6.01
C ARG A 49 -6.89 15.80 -4.54
N VAL A 50 -5.93 15.21 -3.83
CA VAL A 50 -5.76 15.39 -2.38
C VAL A 50 -4.91 16.59 -2.04
N MET A 51 -3.96 16.98 -2.91
CA MET A 51 -2.99 18.04 -2.63
C MET A 51 -3.57 19.39 -2.18
N PRO A 52 -4.74 19.86 -2.70
CA PRO A 52 -5.35 21.09 -2.18
C PRO A 52 -5.71 21.01 -0.69
N GLU A 53 -6.26 19.88 -0.24
CA GLU A 53 -6.61 19.66 1.16
C GLU A 53 -5.38 19.35 2.00
N VAL A 54 -4.41 18.57 1.49
CA VAL A 54 -3.10 18.37 2.15
C VAL A 54 -2.44 19.72 2.42
N THR A 55 -2.41 20.61 1.42
CA THR A 55 -1.85 21.95 1.56
C THR A 55 -2.58 22.78 2.62
N ARG A 56 -3.91 22.66 2.70
CA ARG A 56 -4.70 23.33 3.73
C ARG A 56 -4.40 22.77 5.12
N ILE A 57 -4.27 21.44 5.25
CA ILE A 57 -3.96 20.75 6.51
C ILE A 57 -2.58 21.15 7.01
N GLU A 58 -1.54 21.07 6.17
CA GLU A 58 -0.16 21.44 6.52
C GLU A 58 -0.06 22.91 6.96
N LYS A 59 -0.81 23.82 6.31
CA LYS A 59 -0.85 25.23 6.73
C LYS A 59 -1.54 25.44 8.08
N ALA A 60 -2.57 24.65 8.38
CA ALA A 60 -3.29 24.74 9.65
C ALA A 60 -2.52 24.08 10.80
N PHE A 61 -1.76 23.03 10.49
CA PHE A 61 -1.00 22.21 11.44
C PHE A 61 0.41 21.99 10.91
N PRO A 62 1.30 23.00 10.98
CA PRO A 62 2.66 22.87 10.49
C PRO A 62 3.41 21.78 11.26
N GLY A 63 4.09 20.90 10.52
CA GLY A 63 5.04 19.94 11.07
C GLY A 63 6.24 20.64 11.76
N PRO A 64 7.10 19.87 12.45
CA PRO A 64 8.24 20.41 13.19
C PRO A 64 9.23 21.21 12.31
N ASP A 65 9.36 20.81 11.04
CA ASP A 65 10.24 21.46 10.06
C ASP A 65 9.54 22.59 9.26
N GLY A 66 8.26 22.83 9.55
CA GLY A 66 7.43 23.86 8.93
C GLY A 66 6.78 23.45 7.60
N VAL A 67 5.77 24.22 7.19
CA VAL A 67 4.90 23.95 6.02
C VAL A 67 5.69 23.78 4.72
N ALA A 68 6.70 24.63 4.49
CA ALA A 68 7.48 24.61 3.26
C ALA A 68 8.28 23.31 3.09
N ALA A 69 8.80 22.76 4.20
CA ALA A 69 9.49 21.48 4.20
C ALA A 69 8.51 20.33 3.92
N SER A 70 7.38 20.26 4.64
CA SER A 70 6.35 19.23 4.41
C SER A 70 5.87 19.22 2.96
N LEU A 71 5.57 20.41 2.40
CA LEU A 71 5.04 20.52 1.04
C LEU A 71 6.04 20.12 -0.05
N LYS A 72 7.34 20.13 0.26
CA LYS A 72 8.37 19.66 -0.66
C LYS A 72 8.43 18.12 -0.74
N THR A 73 8.10 17.42 0.34
CA THR A 73 8.18 15.95 0.39
C THR A 73 7.13 15.27 -0.48
N TYR A 74 5.92 15.84 -0.60
CA TYR A 74 4.85 15.22 -1.39
C TYR A 74 5.18 14.98 -2.87
N PRO A 75 5.71 15.95 -3.64
CA PRO A 75 6.09 15.68 -5.04
C PRO A 75 7.23 14.66 -5.14
N GLU A 76 8.19 14.66 -4.20
CA GLU A 76 9.26 13.65 -4.15
C GLU A 76 8.70 12.24 -3.91
N MET A 77 7.71 12.11 -3.01
CA MET A 77 6.99 10.84 -2.80
C MET A 77 6.22 10.39 -4.05
N ARG A 78 5.61 11.31 -4.80
CA ARG A 78 4.94 10.97 -6.08
C ARG A 78 5.94 10.45 -7.10
N GLU A 79 7.10 11.11 -7.23
CA GLU A 79 8.15 10.69 -8.15
C GLU A 79 8.71 9.32 -7.76
N GLN A 80 8.94 9.09 -6.47
CA GLN A 80 9.37 7.79 -5.97
C GLN A 80 8.32 6.71 -6.26
N ALA A 81 7.03 6.99 -5.99
CA ALA A 81 5.95 6.06 -6.29
C ALA A 81 5.93 5.67 -7.79
N GLN A 82 6.16 6.62 -8.70
CA GLN A 82 6.24 6.36 -10.13
C GLN A 82 7.46 5.49 -10.52
N LYS A 83 8.58 5.63 -9.82
CA LYS A 83 9.76 4.76 -10.01
C LYS A 83 9.46 3.34 -9.53
N ASP A 84 8.88 3.20 -8.35
CA ASP A 84 8.54 1.91 -7.77
C ASP A 84 7.50 1.17 -8.61
N LEU A 85 6.51 1.87 -9.16
CA LEU A 85 5.54 1.29 -10.09
C LEU A 85 6.20 0.65 -11.31
N LYS A 86 7.29 1.23 -11.83
CA LYS A 86 8.06 0.63 -12.95
C LYS A 86 8.79 -0.62 -12.51
N VAL A 87 9.38 -0.62 -11.31
CA VAL A 87 10.05 -1.80 -10.73
C VAL A 87 9.04 -2.95 -10.56
N PHE A 88 7.87 -2.66 -9.99
CA PHE A 88 6.81 -3.65 -9.82
C PHE A 88 6.29 -4.18 -11.16
N ALA A 89 6.05 -3.31 -12.14
CA ALA A 89 5.63 -3.72 -13.47
C ALA A 89 6.67 -4.63 -14.15
N SER A 90 7.96 -4.30 -14.01
CA SER A 90 9.06 -5.13 -14.53
C SER A 90 9.07 -6.51 -13.87
N ALA A 91 8.97 -6.56 -12.53
CA ALA A 91 8.94 -7.81 -11.77
C ALA A 91 7.75 -8.70 -12.13
N ILE A 92 6.55 -8.13 -12.27
CA ILE A 92 5.32 -8.83 -12.68
C ILE A 92 5.50 -9.40 -14.09
N THR A 93 5.97 -8.58 -15.03
CA THR A 93 6.20 -8.99 -16.42
C THR A 93 7.25 -10.10 -16.52
N ALA A 94 8.33 -10.00 -15.75
CA ALA A 94 9.37 -11.02 -15.69
C ALA A 94 8.80 -12.34 -15.15
N ALA A 95 7.99 -12.27 -14.09
CA ALA A 95 7.34 -13.44 -13.51
C ALA A 95 6.37 -14.12 -14.47
N GLU A 96 5.56 -13.34 -15.19
CA GLU A 96 4.63 -13.85 -16.20
C GLU A 96 5.37 -14.56 -17.34
N LYS A 97 6.45 -13.97 -17.84
CA LYS A 97 7.29 -14.57 -18.90
C LYS A 97 8.01 -15.84 -18.44
N ALA A 98 8.36 -15.91 -17.16
CA ALA A 98 9.07 -17.05 -16.58
C ALA A 98 8.12 -18.16 -16.09
N SER A 99 6.81 -17.95 -16.18
CA SER A 99 5.83 -18.92 -15.70
C SER A 99 5.47 -19.92 -16.81
N PRO A 100 5.46 -21.24 -16.51
CA PRO A 100 5.00 -22.25 -17.46
C PRO A 100 3.47 -22.23 -17.68
N ARG A 101 2.73 -21.49 -16.84
CA ARG A 101 1.27 -21.31 -16.94
C ARG A 101 0.95 -19.81 -17.04
N PRO A 102 -0.12 -19.42 -17.74
CA PRO A 102 -0.57 -18.03 -17.73
C PRO A 102 -1.03 -17.63 -16.32
N ILE A 103 -0.30 -16.72 -15.68
CA ILE A 103 -0.59 -16.21 -14.33
C ILE A 103 -1.09 -14.75 -14.33
N SER A 104 -1.15 -14.11 -15.51
CA SER A 104 -1.53 -12.71 -15.66
C SER A 104 -2.93 -12.40 -15.15
N GLU A 105 -3.90 -13.31 -15.30
CA GLU A 105 -5.25 -13.15 -14.76
C GLU A 105 -5.24 -13.06 -13.22
N TYR A 106 -4.43 -13.90 -12.57
CA TYR A 106 -4.23 -13.83 -11.12
C TYR A 106 -3.55 -12.52 -10.72
N GLY A 107 -2.50 -12.12 -11.43
CA GLY A 107 -1.82 -10.84 -11.21
C GLY A 107 -2.78 -9.66 -11.34
N GLY A 108 -3.58 -9.62 -12.40
CA GLY A 108 -4.60 -8.60 -12.63
C GLY A 108 -5.65 -8.53 -11.52
N ALA A 109 -6.08 -9.68 -10.98
CA ALA A 109 -6.98 -9.71 -9.82
C ALA A 109 -6.32 -9.10 -8.58
N GLN A 110 -5.03 -9.37 -8.35
CA GLN A 110 -4.31 -8.78 -7.21
C GLN A 110 -3.99 -7.31 -7.38
N VAL A 111 -3.74 -6.84 -8.61
CA VAL A 111 -3.66 -5.40 -8.92
C VAL A 111 -4.99 -4.72 -8.56
N LYS A 112 -6.13 -5.28 -8.96
CA LYS A 112 -7.46 -4.73 -8.59
C LYS A 112 -7.67 -4.75 -7.07
N ARG A 113 -7.25 -5.81 -6.39
CA ARG A 113 -7.29 -5.90 -4.93
C ARG A 113 -6.40 -4.84 -4.27
N GLY A 114 -5.21 -4.58 -4.79
CA GLY A 114 -4.36 -3.49 -4.32
C GLY A 114 -5.02 -2.12 -4.48
N GLN A 115 -5.59 -1.87 -5.66
CA GLN A 115 -6.33 -0.62 -5.93
C GLN A 115 -7.52 -0.43 -4.97
N SER A 116 -8.14 -1.52 -4.52
CA SER A 116 -9.27 -1.45 -3.59
C SER A 116 -8.94 -0.89 -2.21
N VAL A 117 -7.65 -0.75 -1.85
CA VAL A 117 -7.23 0.06 -0.68
C VAL A 117 -7.76 1.49 -0.77
N TRP A 118 -7.93 2.01 -1.98
CA TRP A 118 -8.45 3.34 -2.28
C TRP A 118 -9.91 3.33 -2.73
N GLN A 119 -10.60 2.19 -2.60
CA GLN A 119 -12.00 2.10 -2.91
C GLN A 119 -12.79 3.06 -2.03
N GLY A 120 -13.74 3.78 -2.63
CA GLY A 120 -14.53 4.78 -1.92
C GLY A 120 -13.87 6.16 -1.80
N ALA A 121 -12.69 6.38 -2.41
CA ALA A 121 -12.08 7.70 -2.52
C ALA A 121 -13.03 8.76 -3.16
N ASP A 122 -13.98 8.32 -3.98
CA ASP A 122 -15.03 9.17 -4.56
C ASP A 122 -16.18 9.52 -3.64
N THR A 123 -16.38 8.71 -2.60
CA THR A 123 -17.55 8.80 -1.70
C THR A 123 -17.21 9.45 -0.36
N VAL A 124 -15.93 9.52 0.01
CA VAL A 124 -15.47 10.18 1.23
C VAL A 124 -15.31 11.68 1.02
N ASP A 125 -15.45 12.46 2.09
CA ASP A 125 -15.18 13.88 2.03
C ASP A 125 -13.69 14.15 1.73
N LYS A 126 -13.40 15.32 1.16
CA LYS A 126 -12.06 15.67 0.69
C LYS A 126 -11.04 15.74 1.82
N ALA A 127 -11.44 16.23 3.00
CA ALA A 127 -10.53 16.37 4.14
C ALA A 127 -10.17 14.99 4.71
N ARG A 128 -11.14 14.09 4.81
CA ARG A 128 -10.91 12.70 5.22
C ARG A 128 -10.07 11.94 4.21
N LEU A 129 -10.30 12.13 2.92
CA LEU A 129 -9.48 11.53 1.86
C LEU A 129 -8.02 11.98 1.98
N ALA A 130 -7.78 13.28 2.16
CA ALA A 130 -6.43 13.81 2.33
C ALA A 130 -5.74 13.26 3.58
N GLN A 131 -6.45 13.20 4.72
CA GLN A 131 -5.91 12.60 5.95
C GLN A 131 -5.57 11.12 5.76
N MET A 132 -6.46 10.34 5.15
CA MET A 132 -6.21 8.93 4.87
C MET A 132 -5.00 8.77 3.96
N TRP A 133 -4.92 9.56 2.89
CA TRP A 133 -3.80 9.55 1.95
C TRP A 133 -2.47 9.92 2.61
N MET A 134 -2.44 10.98 3.43
CA MET A 134 -1.24 11.38 4.19
C MET A 134 -0.80 10.32 5.21
N SER A 135 -1.75 9.60 5.80
CA SER A 135 -1.47 8.58 6.82
C SER A 135 -1.06 7.22 6.23
N TRP A 136 -1.25 7.03 4.93
CA TRP A 136 -1.00 5.76 4.29
C TRP A 136 0.43 5.66 3.80
N SER A 137 1.01 4.47 3.96
CA SER A 137 2.31 4.12 3.40
C SER A 137 2.21 2.71 2.82
N PRO A 138 2.85 2.45 1.67
CA PRO A 138 2.96 1.08 1.17
C PRO A 138 3.71 0.21 2.19
N PRO A 139 3.43 -1.10 2.24
CA PRO A 139 4.23 -2.03 3.04
C PRO A 139 5.72 -1.92 2.70
N GLY A 140 6.57 -1.85 3.74
CA GLY A 140 8.00 -1.54 3.61
C GLY A 140 8.84 -2.57 2.86
N ASP A 141 8.28 -3.73 2.53
CA ASP A 141 8.93 -4.84 1.81
C ASP A 141 8.50 -4.95 0.34
N CYS A 142 7.57 -4.12 -0.16
CA CYS A 142 7.12 -4.15 -1.56
C CYS A 142 8.30 -4.09 -2.55
N GLU A 143 9.21 -3.13 -2.38
CA GLU A 143 10.39 -2.96 -3.25
C GLU A 143 11.35 -4.15 -3.17
N LYS A 144 11.62 -4.63 -1.94
CA LYS A 144 12.51 -5.77 -1.70
C LYS A 144 11.98 -7.03 -2.38
N ARG A 145 10.69 -7.32 -2.22
CA ARG A 145 10.03 -8.48 -2.83
C ARG A 145 9.97 -8.37 -4.34
N ALA A 146 9.70 -7.18 -4.89
CA ALA A 146 9.71 -6.97 -6.33
C ALA A 146 11.08 -7.26 -6.96
N LYS A 147 12.17 -6.72 -6.39
CA LYS A 147 13.53 -6.98 -6.87
C LYS A 147 13.90 -8.47 -6.77
N ALA A 148 13.51 -9.12 -5.68
CA ALA A 148 13.73 -10.55 -5.50
C ALA A 148 12.94 -11.39 -6.52
N LEU A 149 11.67 -11.04 -6.75
CA LEU A 149 10.81 -11.68 -7.76
C LEU A 149 11.41 -11.51 -9.15
N GLU A 150 11.74 -10.29 -9.57
CA GLU A 150 12.34 -10.01 -10.88
C GLU A 150 13.63 -10.82 -11.12
N THR A 151 14.51 -10.87 -10.13
CA THR A 151 15.77 -11.63 -10.22
C THR A 151 15.50 -13.12 -10.41
N ARG A 152 14.63 -13.71 -9.58
CA ARG A 152 14.28 -15.13 -9.65
C ARG A 152 13.59 -15.47 -10.97
N SER A 153 12.66 -14.62 -11.41
CA SER A 153 11.92 -14.81 -12.66
C SER A 153 12.83 -14.65 -13.88
N THR A 154 13.78 -13.72 -13.87
CA THR A 154 14.75 -13.59 -14.97
C THR A 154 15.63 -14.83 -15.10
N ILE A 155 16.07 -15.41 -13.98
CA ILE A 155 16.85 -16.66 -13.98
C ILE A 155 16.00 -17.83 -14.49
N LEU A 156 14.79 -17.98 -13.97
CA LEU A 156 13.87 -19.05 -14.36
C LEU A 156 13.49 -18.95 -15.84
N GLY A 157 13.17 -17.74 -16.32
CA GLY A 157 12.85 -17.49 -17.72
C GLY A 157 14.00 -17.84 -18.66
N ARG A 158 15.24 -17.52 -18.28
CA ARG A 158 16.43 -17.94 -19.04
C ARG A 158 16.60 -19.46 -19.07
N ALA A 159 16.39 -20.13 -17.94
CA ALA A 159 16.49 -21.60 -17.86
C ALA A 159 15.42 -22.30 -18.72
N LEU A 160 14.17 -21.83 -18.67
CA LEU A 160 13.08 -22.35 -19.50
C LEU A 160 13.35 -22.13 -20.99
N ASN A 161 13.80 -20.94 -21.37
CA ASN A 161 14.15 -20.63 -22.75
C ASN A 161 15.35 -21.45 -23.26
N TYR A 162 16.36 -21.69 -22.42
CA TYR A 162 17.49 -22.56 -22.77
C TYR A 162 17.03 -24.00 -23.03
N ASN A 163 16.15 -24.55 -22.19
CA ASN A 163 15.60 -25.89 -22.38
C ASN A 163 14.73 -25.99 -23.64
N ASN A 164 13.94 -24.95 -23.94
CA ASN A 164 13.12 -24.91 -25.15
C ASN A 164 13.98 -24.80 -26.43
N ALA A 165 15.05 -24.00 -26.40
CA ALA A 165 16.00 -23.89 -27.50
C ALA A 165 16.76 -25.21 -27.72
N ALA A 166 17.25 -25.84 -26.65
CA ALA A 166 17.92 -27.14 -26.71
C ALA A 166 16.97 -28.27 -27.18
N ALA A 167 15.69 -28.21 -26.81
CA ALA A 167 14.67 -29.12 -27.32
C ALA A 167 14.39 -28.90 -28.82
N ALA A 168 14.37 -27.65 -29.29
CA ALA A 168 14.23 -27.33 -30.71
C ALA A 168 15.44 -27.81 -31.54
N THR A 169 16.67 -27.66 -31.03
CA THR A 169 17.89 -28.14 -31.71
C THR A 169 17.98 -29.67 -31.76
N LYS A 170 17.31 -30.39 -30.84
CA LYS A 170 17.29 -31.86 -30.81
C LYS A 170 16.31 -32.49 -31.82
N VAL A 171 15.43 -31.71 -32.43
CA VAL A 171 14.48 -32.21 -33.45
C VAL A 171 15.02 -32.07 -34.87
N GLU A 172 16.11 -31.34 -35.09
CA GLU A 172 16.72 -31.14 -36.40
C GLU A 172 17.79 -32.20 -36.73
N THR A 173 17.39 -33.47 -36.70
CA THR A 173 18.10 -34.59 -37.38
C THR A 173 17.14 -35.77 -37.54
N THR A 174 16.17 -35.64 -38.44
CA THR A 174 15.56 -36.79 -39.09
C THR A 174 15.25 -36.39 -40.53
N PRO A 175 15.88 -37.02 -41.54
CA PRO A 175 15.53 -36.74 -42.92
C PRO A 175 14.18 -37.37 -43.27
N GLU A 176 13.28 -36.49 -43.70
CA GLU A 176 12.22 -36.64 -44.71
C GLU A 176 11.80 -38.06 -45.14
N THR A 177 10.51 -38.37 -44.93
CA THR A 177 9.76 -39.24 -45.84
C THR A 177 8.50 -38.50 -46.29
N SER A 178 8.50 -38.18 -47.58
CA SER A 178 7.44 -37.78 -48.51
C SER A 178 5.97 -37.89 -48.03
N ASN A 179 5.32 -36.72 -48.02
CA ASN A 179 3.99 -36.30 -48.51
C ASN A 179 3.04 -37.38 -49.14
N PRO A 180 1.70 -37.19 -49.13
CA PRO A 180 1.10 -36.04 -49.82
C PRO A 180 -0.10 -35.34 -49.13
N ALA A 181 -0.14 -34.03 -49.39
CA ALA A 181 -1.33 -33.25 -49.79
C ALA A 181 -2.58 -33.34 -48.90
N PHE A 182 -2.75 -32.30 -48.08
CA PHE A 182 -4.08 -31.73 -47.87
C PHE A 182 -4.11 -30.33 -48.49
N ASP A 183 -5.02 -30.19 -49.43
CA ASP A 183 -5.37 -28.99 -50.17
C ASP A 183 -5.49 -27.75 -49.28
N ALA A 184 -4.71 -26.74 -49.63
CA ALA A 184 -4.94 -25.36 -49.21
C ALA A 184 -6.13 -24.82 -50.00
N THR A 185 -7.30 -24.75 -49.37
CA THR A 185 -8.38 -23.87 -49.84
C THR A 185 -8.25 -22.51 -49.17
N PRO A 186 -8.15 -21.38 -49.90
CA PRO A 186 -8.13 -20.06 -49.30
C PRO A 186 -9.53 -19.67 -48.83
N SER A 187 -9.78 -19.70 -47.51
CA SER A 187 -11.01 -19.11 -46.96
C SER A 187 -10.82 -17.60 -46.85
N ALA A 188 -11.54 -16.88 -47.70
CA ALA A 188 -11.58 -15.44 -47.79
C ALA A 188 -11.91 -14.76 -46.45
N ALA A 189 -11.20 -13.66 -46.20
CA ALA A 189 -11.56 -12.65 -45.22
C ALA A 189 -12.86 -11.93 -45.63
N PRO A 190 -13.69 -11.55 -44.66
CA PRO A 190 -14.46 -10.33 -44.74
C PRO A 190 -13.91 -9.31 -43.75
N ALA A 191 -13.31 -8.25 -44.30
CA ALA A 191 -13.14 -6.98 -43.59
C ALA A 191 -14.49 -6.19 -43.64
N PRO A 192 -14.61 -4.99 -43.06
CA PRO A 192 -15.39 -4.72 -41.86
C PRO A 192 -16.74 -4.05 -42.18
N ALA A 193 -17.77 -4.30 -41.37
CA ALA A 193 -18.98 -3.49 -41.40
C ALA A 193 -18.71 -2.14 -40.71
N ALA A 194 -18.70 -1.08 -41.51
CA ALA A 194 -18.64 0.30 -41.04
C ALA A 194 -19.94 0.70 -40.29
N PRO A 195 -19.85 1.57 -39.28
CA PRO A 195 -20.99 2.07 -38.53
C PRO A 195 -21.79 3.12 -39.33
N PRO A 196 -23.13 3.15 -39.24
CA PRO A 196 -23.90 4.27 -39.77
C PRO A 196 -23.74 5.51 -38.87
N ALA A 197 -23.26 6.59 -39.47
CA ALA A 197 -23.34 7.95 -38.96
C ALA A 197 -24.69 8.57 -39.37
N GLN A 198 -25.38 9.20 -38.42
CA GLN A 198 -26.30 10.31 -38.65
C GLN A 198 -26.12 11.31 -37.51
N ASP A 199 -25.31 12.34 -37.80
CA ASP A 199 -25.55 13.80 -37.73
C ASP A 199 -26.51 14.46 -36.71
N PRO A 200 -26.31 15.77 -36.44
CA PRO A 200 -26.38 16.33 -35.09
C PRO A 200 -27.51 17.36 -34.83
N THR A 201 -27.69 17.68 -33.53
CA THR A 201 -28.23 18.93 -32.91
C THR A 201 -29.73 19.24 -33.08
N PRO A 202 -30.42 19.94 -32.14
CA PRO A 202 -29.94 21.13 -31.39
C PRO A 202 -30.36 21.33 -29.90
N VAL A 203 -29.46 22.02 -29.18
CA VAL A 203 -29.64 23.16 -28.26
C VAL A 203 -30.86 23.20 -27.32
N ALA A 204 -30.61 23.21 -26.00
CA ALA A 204 -31.12 24.22 -25.06
C ALA A 204 -30.45 24.12 -23.67
N THR A 205 -29.54 25.04 -23.36
CA THR A 205 -29.33 25.57 -22.00
C THR A 205 -30.49 26.53 -21.70
N PRO A 206 -30.99 26.67 -20.46
CA PRO A 206 -30.35 27.59 -19.51
C PRO A 206 -30.34 27.11 -18.04
N ALA A 207 -29.35 27.64 -17.32
CA ALA A 207 -29.25 27.64 -15.86
C ALA A 207 -30.46 28.29 -15.17
N PRO A 208 -30.63 28.01 -13.87
CA PRO A 208 -30.61 29.13 -12.94
C PRO A 208 -29.76 28.85 -11.68
N LYS A 209 -28.73 29.68 -11.50
CA LYS A 209 -28.31 30.23 -10.20
C LYS A 209 -28.99 31.63 -10.15
N PRO A 210 -29.36 32.24 -9.01
CA PRO A 210 -28.74 32.09 -7.69
C PRO A 210 -29.71 32.17 -6.48
N SER A 211 -29.27 31.69 -5.31
CA SER A 211 -29.64 32.41 -4.09
C SER A 211 -28.55 32.32 -3.04
N ALA A 212 -28.12 33.50 -2.62
CA ALA A 212 -27.13 33.74 -1.60
C ALA A 212 -27.80 33.65 -0.21
N ALA A 213 -27.22 32.85 0.68
CA ALA A 213 -27.45 33.00 2.12
C ALA A 213 -26.18 33.59 2.73
N LYS A 214 -26.31 34.84 3.19
CA LYS A 214 -25.33 35.58 3.98
C LYS A 214 -25.27 35.05 5.43
N PRO A 215 -24.18 35.37 6.16
CA PRO A 215 -23.69 34.60 7.31
C PRO A 215 -24.38 34.98 8.63
N VAL A 216 -24.52 34.00 9.52
CA VAL A 216 -24.92 34.23 10.92
C VAL A 216 -23.66 34.28 11.78
N PRO A 217 -23.48 35.29 12.65
CA PRO A 217 -22.32 35.47 13.49
C PRO A 217 -22.49 34.71 14.82
N THR A 218 -21.50 33.91 15.21
CA THR A 218 -21.41 33.40 16.59
C THR A 218 -20.00 33.56 17.14
N LYS A 219 -19.87 34.64 17.91
CA LYS A 219 -19.12 34.84 19.16
C LYS A 219 -17.75 34.15 19.31
N LYS A 220 -16.73 35.02 19.30
CA LYS A 220 -15.48 34.90 20.06
C LYS A 220 -15.73 34.37 21.48
N ALA A 221 -14.97 33.37 21.87
CA ALA A 221 -14.58 33.14 23.27
C ALA A 221 -13.04 33.13 23.31
N GLU A 222 -12.48 34.21 23.84
CA GLU A 222 -11.10 34.29 24.31
C GLU A 222 -10.93 33.43 25.56
N ALA A 223 -9.88 32.60 25.62
CA ALA A 223 -9.23 32.22 26.86
C ALA A 223 -7.77 31.79 26.63
N LYS A 224 -6.87 32.74 26.95
CA LYS A 224 -5.49 32.68 27.49
C LYS A 224 -4.46 31.58 27.10
N PRO A 225 -3.18 31.99 26.94
CA PRO A 225 -2.08 31.12 26.51
C PRO A 225 -1.47 30.35 27.69
N VAL A 226 -1.13 29.07 27.47
CA VAL A 226 -0.27 28.31 28.39
C VAL A 226 1.13 28.22 27.79
N ALA A 227 2.09 28.49 28.68
CA ALA A 227 3.50 28.70 28.48
C ALA A 227 4.23 27.66 27.60
N ALA A 228 5.17 28.19 26.82
CA ALA A 228 6.22 27.47 26.12
C ALA A 228 7.01 26.54 27.07
N ALA A 229 7.08 25.25 26.71
CA ALA A 229 8.06 24.34 27.27
C ALA A 229 9.29 24.31 26.34
N LYS A 230 10.43 24.68 26.91
CA LYS A 230 11.76 24.67 26.27
C LYS A 230 12.17 23.23 25.89
N PRO A 231 12.99 23.04 24.84
CA PRO A 231 13.52 21.72 24.49
C PRO A 231 14.57 21.29 25.52
N LEU A 232 14.35 20.15 26.18
CA LEU A 232 15.34 19.52 27.04
C LEU A 232 16.34 18.74 26.19
N THR A 233 17.58 19.18 26.31
CA THR A 233 18.81 18.61 25.78
C THR A 233 18.99 17.12 26.14
N LYS A 234 19.57 16.37 25.20
CA LYS A 234 20.06 15.00 25.38
C LYS A 234 20.97 14.92 26.61
N ALA A 235 20.58 14.12 27.61
CA ALA A 235 21.45 13.66 28.68
C ALA A 235 21.53 12.12 28.63
N PRO A 236 22.72 11.52 28.84
CA PRO A 236 22.93 10.09 28.66
C PRO A 236 22.24 9.26 29.75
N ALA A 237 21.90 8.02 29.39
CA ALA A 237 21.18 7.06 30.20
C ALA A 237 21.92 6.71 31.50
N ALA A 238 21.53 7.36 32.61
CA ALA A 238 21.85 6.86 33.94
C ALA A 238 20.86 5.74 34.30
N LYS A 239 21.39 4.53 34.52
CA LYS A 239 20.65 3.37 35.02
C LYS A 239 20.00 3.72 36.37
N LEU A 240 18.67 3.71 36.41
CA LEU A 240 17.91 3.82 37.65
C LEU A 240 18.07 2.52 38.47
N PRO A 241 18.20 2.59 39.80
CA PRO A 241 18.39 1.40 40.64
C PRO A 241 17.13 0.51 40.65
N PRO A 242 17.30 -0.83 40.70
CA PRO A 242 16.17 -1.75 40.76
C PRO A 242 15.37 -1.58 42.06
N ILE A 243 14.04 -1.65 41.95
CA ILE A 243 13.13 -1.72 43.09
C ILE A 243 13.04 -3.18 43.52
N GLY A 244 13.20 -3.44 44.82
CA GLY A 244 12.90 -4.76 45.38
C GLY A 244 11.40 -5.04 45.36
N GLY A 245 11.01 -6.22 44.88
CA GLY A 245 9.63 -6.69 44.79
C GLY A 245 9.00 -6.45 43.40
N ASN A 246 8.70 -7.55 42.70
CA ASN A 246 7.87 -7.83 41.51
C ASN A 246 7.37 -6.72 40.54
N GLU A 247 7.90 -5.50 40.57
CA GLU A 247 7.48 -4.37 39.73
C GLU A 247 8.59 -4.04 38.71
N VAL A 248 8.24 -4.01 37.42
CA VAL A 248 9.17 -3.69 36.33
C VAL A 248 8.88 -2.29 35.80
N ILE A 249 9.89 -1.42 35.76
CA ILE A 249 9.76 -0.08 35.17
C ILE A 249 9.92 -0.22 33.65
N VAL A 250 8.85 0.11 32.93
CA VAL A 250 8.83 0.18 31.47
C VAL A 250 9.10 1.62 31.07
N ASP A 251 10.29 1.84 30.50
CA ASP A 251 10.69 3.12 29.93
C ASP A 251 10.06 3.28 28.54
N PRO A 252 9.34 4.38 28.25
CA PRO A 252 8.79 4.64 26.91
C PRO A 252 9.86 4.67 25.79
N ALA A 253 11.12 4.95 26.12
CA ALA A 253 12.22 4.95 25.16
C ALA A 253 12.79 3.55 24.87
N ASN A 254 12.47 2.54 25.69
CA ASN A 254 12.91 1.16 25.48
C ASN A 254 11.92 0.17 26.14
N PRO A 255 10.77 -0.10 25.52
CA PRO A 255 9.69 -0.85 26.15
C PRO A 255 10.05 -2.33 26.29
N VAL A 256 10.03 -2.82 27.53
CA VAL A 256 10.12 -4.25 27.85
C VAL A 256 8.69 -4.80 27.97
N PRO A 257 8.39 -5.99 27.42
CA PRO A 257 7.07 -6.60 27.54
C PRO A 257 6.69 -6.83 29.01
N CYS A 258 5.51 -6.34 29.38
CA CYS A 258 4.91 -6.49 30.70
C CYS A 258 3.72 -7.45 30.61
N ALA A 259 3.67 -8.44 31.51
CA ALA A 259 2.62 -9.46 31.53
C ALA A 259 1.38 -9.06 32.38
N GLY A 260 1.39 -7.88 33.01
CA GLY A 260 0.29 -7.39 33.85
C GLY A 260 -0.08 -5.93 33.56
N SER A 261 -0.81 -5.29 34.48
CA SER A 261 -1.34 -3.94 34.27
C SER A 261 -0.26 -2.85 34.34
N LEU A 262 -0.27 -1.93 33.36
CA LEU A 262 0.64 -0.79 33.28
C LEU A 262 0.02 0.45 33.94
N VAL A 263 0.67 0.94 35.01
CA VAL A 263 0.23 2.12 35.75
C VAL A 263 1.16 3.31 35.46
N PRO A 264 0.63 4.47 35.03
CA PRO A 264 1.44 5.68 34.85
C PRO A 264 2.04 6.17 36.16
N ALA A 265 3.33 6.50 36.16
CA ALA A 265 4.03 7.07 37.30
C ALA A 265 5.09 8.10 36.87
N LYS A 266 5.53 8.94 37.81
CA LYS A 266 6.68 9.84 37.63
C LYS A 266 7.81 9.43 38.55
N ARG A 267 9.00 9.18 37.99
CA ARG A 267 10.24 8.97 38.77
C ARG A 267 11.39 9.78 38.19
N GLY A 268 12.12 10.46 39.06
CA GLY A 268 13.29 11.27 38.67
C GLY A 268 12.97 12.39 37.67
N GLY A 269 11.73 12.91 37.67
CA GLY A 269 11.29 13.95 36.73
C GLY A 269 10.86 13.44 35.35
N ARG A 270 10.79 12.13 35.14
CA ARG A 270 10.36 11.50 33.88
C ARG A 270 9.07 10.71 34.06
N ASP A 271 8.25 10.70 33.00
CA ASP A 271 7.09 9.82 32.89
C ASP A 271 7.56 8.39 32.61
N VAL A 272 7.15 7.45 33.46
CA VAL A 272 7.47 6.02 33.36
C VAL A 272 6.20 5.19 33.56
N LEU A 273 6.16 3.99 33.00
CA LEU A 273 5.07 3.05 33.23
C LEU A 273 5.56 1.97 34.20
N ILE A 274 4.80 1.71 35.25
CA ILE A 274 5.10 0.63 36.20
C ILE A 274 4.24 -0.58 35.82
N CYS A 275 4.91 -1.67 35.49
CA CYS A 275 4.30 -2.98 35.29
C CYS A 275 4.03 -3.62 36.66
N LYS A 276 2.76 -3.81 37.00
CA LYS A 276 2.34 -4.64 38.14
C LYS A 276 1.89 -5.99 37.62
N ALA A 277 2.44 -7.06 38.17
CA ALA A 277 1.87 -8.40 37.97
C ALA A 277 0.55 -8.47 38.74
N ASP A 278 -0.53 -8.81 38.03
CA ASP A 278 -1.83 -9.13 38.64
C ASP A 278 -1.82 -10.53 39.28
#